data_AF-A0A3P6BPL7-F1
#
_entry.id   AF-A0A3P6BPL7-F1
#
_cell.length_a   1.000
_cell.length_b   1.000
_cell.length_c   1.000
_cell.angle_alpha   90.00
_cell.angle_beta   90.00
_cell.angle_gamma   90.00
#
_symmetry.space_group_name_H-M   'P 1'
#
loop_
_entity.id
_entity.type
_entity.pdbx_description
1 polymer ?
#
loop_
_entity_poly.entity_id
_entity_poly.type
_entity_poly.pdbx_seq_one_letter_code
_entity_poly.pdbx_strand_id
1 'polypeptide(L)'
;MKKRKIAIRFEGSANKIGIGIVTSDGTILANPRHTYITPPGHGFLPRETAHHHLHHVFPLLSKHPNETPKRSKVPAWERRCKSQPLASEYYHSSGRSL
;
A
#
# COMPACT_ATOMS: atom_id res chain seq x y z
N MET A 1 15.76 6.69 -23.52
CA MET A 1 14.93 5.78 -22.68
C MET A 1 14.04 6.60 -21.76
N LYS A 2 12.74 6.34 -21.69
CA LYS A 2 11.80 7.10 -20.84
C LYS A 2 11.88 6.59 -19.40
N LYS A 3 12.16 7.46 -18.42
CA LYS A 3 12.17 7.08 -16.99
C LYS A 3 10.75 6.67 -16.57
N ARG A 4 10.60 5.46 -16.03
CA ARG A 4 9.35 4.99 -15.44
C ARG A 4 9.24 5.56 -14.03
N LYS A 5 8.13 6.25 -13.73
CA LYS A 5 7.82 6.66 -12.35
C LYS A 5 7.25 5.45 -11.62
N ILE A 6 7.69 5.25 -10.38
CA ILE A 6 7.23 4.19 -9.49
C ILE A 6 6.66 4.86 -8.24
N ALA A 7 5.51 4.40 -7.78
CA ALA A 7 4.87 4.82 -6.54
C ALA A 7 4.77 3.61 -5.59
N ILE A 8 5.00 3.85 -4.30
CA ILE A 8 4.86 2.87 -3.23
C ILE A 8 3.77 3.37 -2.28
N ARG A 9 2.80 2.50 -1.98
CA ARG A 9 1.69 2.77 -1.06
C ARG A 9 1.80 1.86 0.15
N PHE A 10 1.59 2.40 1.34
CA PHE A 10 1.39 1.65 2.58
C PHE A 10 -0.09 1.76 2.98
N GLU A 11 -0.73 0.64 3.29
CA GLU A 11 -2.13 0.60 3.69
C GLU A 11 -2.31 -0.26 4.95
N GLY A 12 -2.88 0.32 6.01
CA GLY A 12 -3.05 -0.32 7.32
C GLY A 12 -4.35 0.08 8.01
N SER A 13 -5.49 0.01 7.31
CA SER A 13 -6.77 0.63 7.74
C SER A 13 -7.54 -0.17 8.79
N ALA A 14 -7.39 -1.49 8.82
CA ALA A 14 -8.08 -2.39 9.75
C ALA A 14 -7.10 -3.47 10.20
N ASN A 15 -7.53 -4.72 10.31
CA ASN A 15 -6.68 -5.85 10.65
C ASN A 15 -5.71 -6.30 9.54
N LYS A 16 -5.47 -5.48 8.51
CA LYS A 16 -4.55 -5.81 7.41
C LYS A 16 -3.52 -4.71 7.24
N ILE A 17 -2.29 -5.13 6.99
CA ILE A 17 -1.20 -4.29 6.50
C ILE A 17 -0.82 -4.74 5.09
N GLY A 18 -0.64 -3.81 4.18
CA GLY A 18 -0.27 -4.08 2.80
C GLY A 18 0.64 -3.02 2.21
N ILE A 19 1.45 -3.44 1.24
CA ILE A 19 2.32 -2.55 0.47
C ILE A 19 1.99 -2.75 -1.00
N GLY A 20 1.71 -1.65 -1.71
CA GLY A 20 1.48 -1.66 -3.16
C GLY A 20 2.60 -0.94 -3.89
N ILE A 21 3.20 -1.57 -4.90
CA ILE A 21 4.18 -0.94 -5.78
C ILE A 21 3.57 -0.87 -7.18
N VAL A 22 3.45 0.34 -7.73
CA VAL A 22 2.82 0.58 -9.03
C VAL A 22 3.66 1.51 -9.90
N THR A 23 3.60 1.32 -11.20
CA THR A 23 4.20 2.24 -12.17
C THR A 23 3.21 3.34 -12.58
N SER A 24 3.68 4.43 -13.19
CA SER A 24 2.82 5.52 -13.68
C SER A 24 1.80 5.12 -14.75
N ASP A 25 2.05 4.03 -15.48
CA ASP A 25 1.11 3.43 -16.44
C ASP A 25 0.08 2.50 -15.76
N GLY A 26 0.13 2.36 -14.43
CA GLY A 26 -0.81 1.58 -13.64
C GLY A 26 -0.45 0.08 -13.55
N THR A 27 0.73 -0.33 -14.00
CA THR A 27 1.20 -1.71 -13.83
C THR A 27 1.50 -1.96 -12.35
N ILE A 28 0.89 -3.00 -11.77
CA ILE A 28 1.14 -3.44 -10.40
C ILE A 28 2.39 -4.33 -10.41
N LEU A 29 3.43 -3.90 -9.71
CA LEU A 29 4.69 -4.64 -9.57
C LEU A 29 4.65 -5.57 -8.34
N ALA A 30 4.06 -5.11 -7.25
CA ALA A 30 3.89 -5.89 -6.02
C ALA A 30 2.62 -5.44 -5.26
N ASN A 31 1.97 -6.38 -4.58
CA ASN A 31 0.85 -6.10 -3.67
C ASN A 31 0.83 -7.09 -2.48
N PRO A 32 1.95 -7.29 -1.75
CA PRO A 32 1.96 -8.16 -0.59
C PRO A 32 1.08 -7.60 0.53
N ARG A 33 0.38 -8.49 1.21
CA ARG A 33 -0.54 -8.18 2.32
C ARG A 33 -0.35 -9.18 3.45
N HIS A 34 -0.57 -8.75 4.68
CA HIS A 34 -0.63 -9.59 5.86
C HIS A 34 -1.85 -9.23 6.70
N THR A 35 -2.50 -10.24 7.26
CA THR A 35 -3.72 -10.09 8.05
C THR A 35 -3.43 -10.48 9.49
N TYR A 36 -3.82 -9.62 10.43
CA TYR A 36 -3.90 -9.96 11.85
C TYR A 36 -5.15 -10.81 12.05
N ILE A 37 -4.95 -12.07 12.43
CA ILE A 37 -6.00 -13.04 12.73
C ILE A 37 -6.06 -13.21 14.23
N THR A 38 -7.18 -12.82 14.83
CA THR A 38 -7.45 -13.04 16.25
C THR A 38 -8.05 -14.43 16.49
N PRO A 39 -7.93 -14.96 17.72
CA PRO A 39 -8.64 -16.17 18.11
C PRO A 39 -10.17 -16.04 17.89
N PRO A 40 -10.88 -17.16 17.69
CA PRO A 40 -12.34 -17.15 17.60
C PRO A 40 -12.98 -16.45 18.81
N GLY A 41 -14.06 -15.71 18.56
CA GLY A 41 -14.77 -14.95 19.59
C GLY A 41 -14.11 -13.62 20.00
N HIS A 42 -12.96 -13.25 19.44
CA HIS A 42 -12.26 -12.00 19.75
C HIS A 42 -12.17 -11.08 18.52
N GLY A 43 -12.46 -9.79 18.73
CA GLY A 43 -12.20 -8.74 17.74
C GLY A 43 -10.74 -8.29 17.76
N PHE A 44 -10.25 -7.71 16.67
CA PHE A 44 -8.92 -7.11 16.62
C PHE A 44 -8.91 -5.77 17.38
N LEU A 45 -8.07 -5.66 18.40
CA LEU A 45 -7.94 -4.43 19.17
C LEU A 45 -7.02 -3.43 18.43
N PRO A 46 -7.30 -2.11 18.47
CA PRO A 46 -6.48 -1.11 17.78
C PRO A 46 -5.00 -1.16 18.16
N ARG A 47 -4.69 -1.34 19.44
CA ARG A 47 -3.31 -1.42 19.95
C ARG A 47 -2.56 -2.62 19.42
N GLU A 48 -3.17 -3.80 19.46
CA GLU A 48 -2.55 -5.04 18.96
C GLU A 48 -2.37 -5.00 17.45
N THR A 49 -3.35 -4.44 16.75
CA THR A 49 -3.30 -4.25 15.29
C THR A 49 -2.17 -3.30 14.90
N ALA A 50 -1.94 -2.23 15.66
CA ALA A 50 -0.82 -1.32 15.44
C ALA A 50 0.54 -2.03 15.63
N HIS A 51 0.70 -2.83 16.70
CA HIS A 51 1.91 -3.64 16.88
C HIS A 51 2.09 -4.63 15.73
N HIS A 52 1.03 -5.33 15.33
CA HIS A 52 1.06 -6.22 14.18
C HIS A 52 1.54 -5.51 12.92
N HIS A 53 1.02 -4.31 12.61
CA HIS A 53 1.46 -3.52 11.46
C HIS A 53 2.96 -3.19 11.54
N LEU A 54 3.45 -2.74 12.69
CA LEU A 54 4.88 -2.42 12.90
C LEU A 54 5.78 -3.64 12.71
N HIS A 55 5.38 -4.81 13.21
CA HIS A 55 6.16 -6.04 13.06
C HIS A 55 6.18 -6.57 11.61
N HIS A 56 5.13 -6.32 10.82
CA HIS A 56 4.98 -6.88 9.48
C HIS A 56 5.28 -5.92 8.33
N VAL A 57 5.36 -4.60 8.54
CA VAL A 57 5.62 -3.62 7.47
C VAL A 57 6.98 -3.84 6.81
N PHE A 58 8.04 -4.05 7.59
CA PHE A 58 9.38 -4.25 7.04
C PHE A 58 9.51 -5.59 6.30
N PRO A 59 9.08 -6.74 6.88
CA PRO A 59 9.02 -8.00 6.13
C PRO A 59 8.22 -7.92 4.82
N LEU A 60 7.13 -7.15 4.78
CA LEU A 60 6.34 -6.95 3.55
C LEU A 60 7.09 -6.13 2.50
N LEU A 61 7.89 -5.14 2.92
CA LEU A 61 8.69 -4.33 2.01
C LEU A 61 9.86 -5.13 1.43
N SER A 62 10.47 -6.00 2.24
CA SER A 62 11.58 -6.86 1.84
C SER A 62 11.13 -8.09 1.04
N LYS A 63 9.84 -8.47 1.08
CA LYS A 63 9.28 -9.52 0.22
C LYS A 63 9.25 -9.06 -1.24
N HIS A 64 10.37 -9.35 -1.92
CA HIS A 64 10.64 -9.34 -3.37
C HIS A 64 10.90 -7.99 -4.08
N PRO A 65 12.05 -7.95 -4.79
CA PRO A 65 12.14 -7.42 -6.16
C PRO A 65 12.24 -8.50 -7.26
N ASN A 66 12.16 -9.81 -6.96
CA ASN A 66 12.40 -10.90 -7.94
C ASN A 66 11.16 -11.61 -8.50
N GLU A 67 9.94 -11.18 -8.19
CA GLU A 67 8.74 -11.73 -8.85
C GLU A 67 8.47 -10.97 -10.16
N THR A 68 8.39 -11.69 -11.27
CA THR A 68 7.91 -11.15 -12.55
C THR A 68 6.55 -10.48 -12.34
N PRO A 69 6.36 -9.21 -12.75
CA PRO A 69 5.10 -8.50 -12.54
C PRO A 69 3.96 -9.25 -13.20
N LYS A 70 3.10 -9.87 -12.38
CA LYS A 70 1.85 -10.46 -12.86
C LYS A 70 0.95 -9.29 -13.24
N ARG A 71 0.67 -9.15 -14.54
CA ARG A 71 -0.37 -8.24 -15.03
C ARG A 71 -1.73 -8.77 -14.54
N SER A 72 -2.08 -8.46 -13.30
CA SER A 72 -3.39 -8.82 -12.76
C SER A 72 -4.43 -7.95 -13.44
N LYS A 73 -5.31 -8.58 -14.24
CA LYS A 73 -6.57 -7.95 -14.65
C LYS A 73 -7.42 -7.83 -13.38
N VAL A 74 -7.35 -6.70 -12.69
CA VAL A 74 -8.18 -6.45 -11.49
C VAL A 74 -9.65 -6.56 -11.91
N PRO A 75 -10.45 -7.45 -11.29
CA PRO A 75 -11.87 -7.59 -11.59
C PRO A 75 -12.62 -6.27 -11.38
N ALA A 76 -13.68 -6.05 -12.16
CA ALA A 76 -14.37 -4.77 -12.23
C ALA A 76 -14.88 -4.22 -10.89
N TRP A 77 -15.16 -5.08 -9.91
CA TRP A 77 -15.76 -4.71 -8.62
C TRP A 77 -14.75 -4.11 -7.61
N GLU A 78 -13.44 -4.34 -7.77
CA GLU A 78 -12.40 -3.76 -6.91
C GLU A 78 -12.01 -2.32 -7.35
N ARG A 79 -12.67 -1.78 -8.38
CA ARG A 79 -12.48 -0.40 -8.89
C ARG A 79 -13.22 0.68 -8.08
N ARG A 80 -13.96 0.32 -7.02
CA ARG A 80 -14.73 1.26 -6.20
C ARG A 80 -13.86 2.02 -5.19
N CYS A 81 -12.89 2.79 -5.70
CA CYS A 81 -12.22 3.85 -4.95
C CYS A 81 -11.81 5.05 -5.84
N LYS A 82 -12.19 5.07 -7.13
CA LYS A 82 -11.83 6.16 -8.08
C LYS A 82 -12.90 7.26 -8.24
N SER A 83 -13.79 7.44 -7.27
CA SER A 83 -14.82 8.50 -7.32
C SER A 83 -14.82 9.43 -6.10
N GLN A 84 -13.70 9.58 -5.41
CA GLN A 84 -13.50 10.74 -4.53
C GLN A 84 -12.47 11.67 -5.20
N PRO A 85 -12.87 12.86 -5.68
CA PRO A 85 -11.91 13.94 -5.81
C PRO A 85 -11.58 14.38 -4.38
N LEU A 86 -10.29 14.53 -4.05
CA LEU A 86 -9.72 15.38 -2.99
C LEU A 86 -8.37 14.79 -2.56
N ALA A 87 -7.30 15.31 -3.15
CA ALA A 87 -5.97 15.52 -2.53
C ALA A 87 -5.05 16.14 -3.59
N SER A 88 -5.37 17.37 -4.03
CA SER A 88 -4.51 18.21 -4.86
C SER A 88 -3.69 19.22 -4.04
N GLU A 89 -3.61 19.06 -2.72
CA GLU A 89 -2.84 19.95 -1.85
C GLU A 89 -1.89 19.08 -1.03
N TYR A 90 -0.61 19.06 -1.39
CA TYR A 90 0.57 18.95 -0.51
C TYR A 90 1.83 18.67 -1.36
N TYR A 91 2.24 19.66 -2.14
CA TYR A 91 3.64 19.83 -2.53
C TYR A 91 3.80 21.23 -3.13
N HIS A 92 4.14 22.24 -2.31
CA HIS A 92 4.84 23.48 -2.70
C HIS A 92 5.09 24.35 -1.44
N SER A 93 6.32 24.30 -0.92
CA SER A 93 7.11 25.47 -0.51
C SER A 93 8.43 24.95 0.10
N SER A 94 9.44 24.67 -0.74
CA SER A 94 10.58 25.57 -0.91
C SER A 94 11.11 26.15 0.41
N GLY A 95 12.05 25.42 1.03
CA GLY A 95 13.06 26.05 1.84
C GLY A 95 13.89 26.99 0.97
N ARG A 96 13.92 28.26 1.36
CA ARG A 96 14.99 29.21 1.03
C ARG A 96 15.17 30.09 2.26
N SER A 97 16.32 29.91 2.92
CA SER A 97 16.85 30.83 3.92
C SER A 97 17.12 32.19 3.28
N LEU A 98 16.55 33.23 3.89
CA LEU A 98 17.22 34.45 4.35
C LEU A 98 16.55 34.87 5.65
#